data_AF-A0A7R9W792-F1
#
_entry.id   AF-A0A7R9W792-F1
#
_cell.length_a   1.000
_cell.length_b   1.000
_cell.length_c   1.000
_cell.angle_alpha   90.00
_cell.angle_beta   90.00
_cell.angle_gamma   90.00
#
_symmetry.space_group_name_H-M   'P 1'
#
loop_
_entity.id
_entity.type
_entity.pdbx_description
1 polymer ?
#
loop_
_entity_poly.entity_id
_entity_poly.type
_entity_poly.pdbx_seq_one_letter_code
_entity_poly.pdbx_strand_id
1 'polypeptide(L)'
;VSGTVVEVPVSENENDGPFKIGDDIVATWSMFGTGCLAEYALVDMNLAVKKPCKVDFLEGAAAANSAAHAMKVVEQADVKSGDRVLVLGGSGGVGSCVVQFARRF
;
A
#
# COMPACT_ATOMS: atom_id res chain seq x y z
N VAL A 1 -4.78 1.99 4.22
CA VAL A 1 -5.02 1.62 5.64
C VAL A 1 -3.69 1.38 6.31
N SER A 2 -3.53 1.80 7.55
CA SER A 2 -2.43 1.37 8.39
C SER A 2 -2.92 1.17 9.81
N GLY A 3 -2.53 0.06 10.44
CA GLY A 3 -3.01 -0.33 11.75
C GLY A 3 -2.36 -1.64 12.20
N THR A 4 -2.79 -2.12 13.36
CA THR A 4 -2.29 -3.36 13.96
C THR A 4 -3.32 -4.47 13.76
N VAL A 5 -2.86 -5.67 13.40
CA VAL A 5 -3.72 -6.85 13.25
C VAL A 5 -4.25 -7.27 14.62
N VAL A 6 -5.57 -7.24 14.77
CA VAL A 6 -6.25 -7.63 16.03
C VAL A 6 -6.85 -9.04 15.97
N GLU A 7 -7.12 -9.54 14.76
CA GLU A 7 -7.73 -10.85 14.53
C GLU A 7 -7.26 -11.39 13.18
N VAL A 8 -7.08 -12.70 13.10
CA VAL A 8 -6.82 -13.45 11.87
C VAL A 8 -7.84 -14.58 11.75
N PRO A 9 -8.32 -14.94 10.55
CA PRO A 9 -9.25 -16.05 10.38
C PRO A 9 -8.65 -17.36 10.92
N VAL A 10 -9.45 -18.12 11.65
CA VAL A 10 -9.06 -19.47 12.11
C VAL A 10 -9.09 -20.40 10.90
N SER A 11 -7.93 -20.92 10.47
CA SER A 11 -7.87 -21.97 9.44
C SER A 11 -7.72 -23.35 10.05
N GLU A 12 -8.45 -24.35 9.52
CA GLU A 12 -8.28 -25.77 9.87
C GLU A 12 -6.97 -26.38 9.33
N ASN A 13 -6.28 -25.66 8.44
CA ASN A 13 -5.00 -26.04 7.86
C ASN A 13 -3.86 -25.14 8.39
N GLU A 14 -2.68 -25.72 8.64
CA GLU A 14 -1.48 -25.11 9.28
C GLU A 14 -0.85 -23.91 8.54
N ASN A 15 -1.48 -23.36 7.51
CA ASN A 15 -0.96 -22.20 6.79
C ASN A 15 -1.69 -20.93 7.24
N ASP A 16 -1.50 -20.59 8.52
CA ASP A 16 -1.78 -19.26 9.05
C ASP A 16 -1.03 -18.26 8.15
N GLY A 17 -1.75 -17.32 7.52
CA GLY A 17 -1.19 -16.40 6.53
C GLY A 17 0.03 -15.58 7.03
N PRO A 18 0.61 -14.70 6.19
CA PRO A 18 1.87 -14.03 6.50
C PRO A 18 1.82 -13.03 7.68
N PHE A 19 0.66 -12.87 8.32
CA PHE A 19 0.40 -11.92 9.41
C PHE A 19 -0.06 -12.63 10.66
N LYS A 20 0.31 -12.07 11.81
CA LYS A 20 -0.11 -12.52 13.14
C LYS A 20 -0.76 -11.38 13.91
N ILE A 21 -1.55 -11.70 14.91
CA ILE A 21 -2.08 -10.71 15.85
C ILE A 21 -0.90 -9.93 16.46
N GLY A 22 -1.01 -8.60 16.45
CA GLY A 22 0.05 -7.68 16.88
C GLY A 22 1.00 -7.22 15.77
N ASP A 23 0.92 -7.76 14.54
CA ASP A 23 1.70 -7.21 13.42
C ASP A 23 1.15 -5.84 13.01
N ASP A 24 2.05 -4.86 12.86
CA ASP A 24 1.73 -3.57 12.24
C ASP A 24 1.78 -3.69 10.72
N ILE A 25 0.71 -3.28 10.05
CA ILE A 25 0.56 -3.40 8.61
C ILE A 25 0.21 -2.08 7.93
N VAL A 26 0.48 -2.05 6.63
CA VAL A 26 -0.04 -1.06 5.69
C VAL A 26 -0.73 -1.84 4.58
N ALA A 27 -1.94 -1.43 4.21
CA ALA A 27 -2.71 -2.08 3.17
C ALA A 27 -3.29 -1.09 2.16
N THR A 28 -3.28 -1.53 0.91
CA THR A 28 -4.10 -0.95 -0.16
C THR A 28 -5.55 -1.39 0.02
N TRP A 29 -6.47 -0.72 -0.66
CA TRP A 29 -7.89 -0.95 -0.47
C TRP A 29 -8.59 -1.36 -1.76
N SER A 30 -9.43 -2.40 -1.67
CA SER A 30 -10.33 -2.80 -2.75
C SER A 30 -11.52 -1.86 -2.83
N MET A 31 -12.00 -1.57 -4.05
CA MET A 31 -13.27 -0.83 -4.23
C MET A 31 -14.48 -1.62 -3.71
N PHE A 32 -14.35 -2.93 -3.55
CA PHE A 32 -15.41 -3.80 -3.03
C PHE A 32 -15.13 -4.10 -1.55
N GLY A 33 -16.10 -3.83 -0.68
CA GLY A 33 -15.99 -4.11 0.76
C GLY A 33 -16.67 -3.07 1.64
N THR A 34 -16.36 -3.10 2.94
CA THR A 34 -16.99 -2.25 3.97
C THR A 34 -16.30 -0.90 4.21
N GLY A 35 -15.22 -0.59 3.48
CA GLY A 35 -14.43 0.62 3.71
C GLY A 35 -13.54 0.56 4.95
N CYS A 36 -12.81 1.66 5.21
CA CYS A 36 -11.77 1.70 6.26
C CYS A 36 -11.76 2.99 7.10
N LEU A 37 -12.80 3.84 7.00
CA LEU A 37 -12.96 5.01 7.86
C LEU A 37 -13.69 4.61 9.15
N ALA A 38 -13.07 3.71 9.91
CA ALA A 38 -13.58 3.14 11.15
C ALA A 38 -12.42 2.66 12.02
N GLU A 39 -12.69 2.34 13.28
CA GLU A 39 -11.69 1.79 14.21
C GLU A 39 -11.22 0.39 13.81
N TYR A 40 -12.07 -0.36 13.10
CA TYR A 40 -11.80 -1.69 12.58
C TYR A 40 -12.15 -1.76 11.10
N ALA A 41 -11.35 -2.53 10.36
CA ALA A 41 -11.53 -2.72 8.92
C ALA A 41 -11.14 -4.14 8.53
N LEU A 42 -11.91 -4.76 7.64
CA LEU A 42 -11.58 -6.05 7.05
C LEU A 42 -10.58 -5.83 5.91
N VAL A 43 -9.42 -6.47 6.00
CA VAL A 43 -8.33 -6.33 5.03
C VAL A 43 -8.06 -7.68 4.38
N ASP A 44 -8.03 -7.72 3.04
CA ASP A 44 -7.50 -8.87 2.31
C ASP A 44 -5.99 -8.95 2.57
N MET A 45 -5.52 -10.10 3.07
CA MET A 45 -4.10 -10.31 3.36
C MET A 45 -3.21 -10.08 2.13
N ASN A 46 -3.71 -10.30 0.92
CA ASN A 46 -2.94 -10.08 -0.32
C ASN A 46 -2.77 -8.59 -0.67
N LEU A 47 -3.55 -7.70 -0.05
CA LEU A 47 -3.47 -6.26 -0.23
C LEU A 47 -2.67 -5.56 0.87
N ALA A 48 -2.19 -6.32 1.85
CA ALA A 48 -1.44 -5.86 3.00
C ALA A 48 0.05 -6.22 2.91
N VAL A 49 0.87 -5.40 3.56
CA VAL A 49 2.29 -5.66 3.80
C VAL A 49 2.64 -5.23 5.22
N LYS A 50 3.73 -5.76 5.78
CA LYS A 50 4.23 -5.29 7.07
C LYS A 50 4.67 -3.83 6.98
N LYS A 51 4.25 -3.01 7.95
CA LYS A 51 4.62 -1.60 8.01
C LYS A 51 6.13 -1.50 8.31
N PRO A 52 6.91 -0.74 7.52
CA PRO A 52 8.29 -0.47 7.88
C PRO A 52 8.38 0.22 9.26
N CYS A 53 9.34 -0.15 10.10
CA CYS A 53 9.45 0.38 11.46
C CYS A 53 9.68 1.90 11.50
N LYS A 54 10.24 2.49 10.44
CA LYS A 54 10.55 3.92 10.33
C LYS A 54 9.38 4.77 9.83
N VAL A 55 8.29 4.14 9.38
CA VAL A 55 7.11 4.82 8.86
C VAL A 55 6.04 4.78 9.95
N ASP A 56 5.48 5.92 10.32
CA ASP A 56 4.37 5.93 11.27
C ASP A 56 3.04 5.49 10.62
N PHE A 57 1.99 5.30 11.42
CA PHE A 57 0.69 4.87 10.88
C PHE A 57 0.05 5.91 9.96
N LEU A 58 0.27 7.20 10.21
CA LEU A 58 -0.33 8.28 9.43
C LEU A 58 0.31 8.35 8.04
N GLU A 59 1.63 8.35 7.98
CA GLU A 59 2.45 8.28 6.77
C GLU A 59 2.11 7.01 5.97
N GLY A 60 2.05 5.86 6.64
CA GLY A 60 1.69 4.59 6.03
C GLY A 60 0.29 4.63 5.40
N ALA A 61 -0.70 5.14 6.14
CA ALA A 61 -2.07 5.26 5.64
C ALA A 61 -2.19 6.23 4.46
N ALA A 62 -1.48 7.36 4.50
CA ALA A 62 -1.48 8.37 3.45
C ALA A 62 -0.80 7.89 2.16
N ALA A 63 0.29 7.12 2.27
CA ALA A 63 1.08 6.68 1.14
C ALA A 63 0.52 5.43 0.45
N ALA A 64 -0.06 4.48 1.19
CA ALA A 64 -0.34 3.10 0.74
C ALA A 64 -0.91 2.99 -0.68
N ASN A 65 -2.10 3.56 -0.90
CA ASN A 65 -2.80 3.44 -2.18
C ASN A 65 -2.10 4.23 -3.28
N SER A 66 -1.67 5.47 -2.99
CA SER A 66 -1.03 6.35 -3.97
C SER A 66 0.29 5.76 -4.48
N ALA A 67 1.12 5.27 -3.56
CA ALA A 67 2.40 4.65 -3.88
C ALA A 67 2.24 3.33 -4.64
N ALA A 68 1.32 2.46 -4.24
CA ALA A 68 1.07 1.20 -4.94
C ALA A 68 0.65 1.42 -6.40
N HIS A 69 -0.27 2.37 -6.65
CA HIS A 69 -0.68 2.71 -8.02
C HIS A 69 0.43 3.40 -8.81
N ALA A 70 1.16 4.34 -8.19
CA ALA A 70 2.29 4.98 -8.82
C ALA A 70 3.35 3.97 -9.26
N MET A 71 3.66 2.98 -8.41
CA MET A 71 4.65 1.97 -8.74
C MET A 71 4.21 1.12 -9.93
N LYS A 72 2.97 0.63 -9.90
CA LYS A 72 2.39 -0.15 -11.00
C LYS A 72 2.42 0.60 -12.32
N VAL A 73 2.10 1.90 -12.32
CA VAL A 73 2.12 2.73 -13.54
C VAL A 73 3.53 2.90 -14.08
N VAL A 74 4.51 3.15 -13.21
CA VAL A 74 5.92 3.32 -13.63
C VAL A 74 6.49 2.01 -14.20
N GLU A 75 6.18 0.87 -13.58
CA GLU A 75 6.56 -0.46 -14.09
C GLU A 75 5.90 -0.77 -15.44
N GLN A 76 4.60 -0.49 -15.58
CA GLN A 76 3.86 -0.72 -16.82
C GLN A 76 4.30 0.19 -17.97
N ALA A 77 4.73 1.41 -17.65
CA ALA A 77 5.28 2.34 -18.62
C ALA A 77 6.72 2.02 -19.02
N ASP A 78 7.36 1.03 -18.38
CA ASP A 78 8.73 0.58 -18.64
C ASP A 78 9.74 1.75 -18.62
N VAL A 79 9.60 2.64 -17.62
CA VAL A 79 10.43 3.83 -17.46
C VAL A 79 11.89 3.45 -17.23
N LYS A 80 12.79 4.06 -17.99
CA LYS A 80 14.24 3.81 -17.95
C LYS A 80 15.03 5.08 -17.69
N SER A 81 16.28 4.87 -17.26
CA SER A 81 17.25 5.95 -17.11
C SER A 81 17.39 6.74 -18.41
N GLY A 82 17.26 8.05 -18.33
CA GLY A 82 17.33 8.97 -19.46
C GLY A 82 15.98 9.30 -20.12
N ASP A 83 14.90 8.60 -19.75
CA ASP A 83 13.57 8.91 -20.26
C ASP A 83 13.07 10.28 -19.78
N ARG A 84 12.25 10.92 -20.62
CA ARG A 84 11.50 12.12 -20.25
C ARG A 84 10.06 11.75 -19.96
N VAL A 85 9.69 11.82 -18.68
CA VAL A 85 8.35 11.43 -18.21
C VAL A 85 7.49 12.67 -17.97
N LEU A 86 6.33 12.75 -18.63
CA LEU A 86 5.29 13.75 -18.36
C LEU A 86 4.34 13.23 -17.29
N VAL A 87 4.29 13.88 -16.13
CA VAL A 87 3.37 13.54 -15.04
C VAL A 87 2.28 14.61 -14.92
N LEU A 88 1.07 14.28 -15.37
CA LEU A 88 -0.09 15.14 -15.17
C LEU A 88 -0.53 15.10 -13.70
N GLY A 89 -0.81 16.26 -13.10
CA GLY A 89 -1.17 16.34 -11.68
C GLY A 89 -0.04 15.91 -10.74
N GLY A 90 1.21 16.24 -11.07
CA GLY A 90 2.41 15.80 -10.34
C GLY A 90 2.45 16.16 -8.84
N SER A 91 1.66 17.12 -8.37
CA SER A 91 1.54 17.47 -6.95
C SER A 91 0.45 16.69 -6.19
N GLY A 92 -0.35 15.86 -6.88
CA GLY A 92 -1.38 15.03 -6.26
C GLY A 92 -0.81 13.78 -5.58
N GLY A 93 -1.67 12.98 -4.92
CA GLY A 93 -1.26 11.78 -4.19
C GLY A 93 -0.46 10.80 -5.06
N VAL A 94 -1.03 10.33 -6.17
CA VAL A 94 -0.34 9.42 -7.10
C VAL A 94 0.82 10.13 -7.82
N GLY A 95 0.59 11.34 -8.34
CA GLY A 95 1.57 12.08 -9.13
C GLY A 95 2.87 12.33 -8.38
N SER A 96 2.78 12.70 -7.10
CA SER A 96 3.96 12.95 -6.26
C SER A 96 4.79 11.69 -6.00
N CYS A 97 4.14 10.52 -5.90
CA CYS A 97 4.83 9.23 -5.84
C CYS A 97 5.47 8.88 -7.20
N VAL A 98 4.77 9.09 -8.32
CA VAL A 98 5.31 8.83 -9.68
C VAL A 98 6.58 9.66 -9.92
N VAL A 99 6.59 10.95 -9.57
CA VAL A 99 7.78 11.80 -9.71
C VAL A 99 8.98 11.22 -8.97
N GLN A 100 8.77 10.70 -7.75
CA GLN A 100 9.85 10.11 -6.95
C GLN A 100 10.33 8.77 -7.53
N PHE A 101 9.40 7.91 -7.97
CA PHE A 101 9.75 6.60 -8.53
C PHE A 101 10.40 6.69 -9.90
N ALA A 102 9.90 7.54 -10.80
CA ALA A 102 10.49 7.76 -12.11
C ALA A 102 11.95 8.26 -12.01
N ARG A 103 12.26 9.09 -11.00
CA ARG A 103 13.63 9.58 -10.74
C ARG A 103 14.58 8.49 -10.22
N ARG A 104 14.06 7.36 -9.72
CA ARG A 104 14.88 6.28 -9.16
C ARG A 104 15.48 5.37 -10.23
N PHE A 105 14.90 5.34 -11.44
CA PHE A 105 15.40 4.61 -12.61
C PHE A 105 16.39 5.49 -13.40
#